data_AF-A0A957K5H2-F1
#
_entry.id   AF-A0A957K5H2-F1
#
_cell.length_a   1.000
_cell.length_b   1.000
_cell.length_c   1.000
_cell.angle_alpha   90.00
_cell.angle_beta   90.00
_cell.angle_gamma   90.00
#
_symmetry.space_group_name_H-M   'P 1'
#
loop_
_entity.id
_entity.type
_entity.pdbx_description
1 polymer ?
#
loop_
_entity_poly.entity_id
_entity_poly.type
_entity_poly.pdbx_seq_one_letter_code
_entity_poly.pdbx_strand_id
1 'polypeptide(L)'
;MAKKNDTLIDSLYALQTRMPRVLKALNADPSLALAAGANPILALQALGYELTPETIEEISSRARFGPEGGDPLAAQAKKVFKAADREFDLEDVAETGRILADLLTSKPAKKRRKADQAAPTLKRKERQALLDALEAPLNPSRIGARPVDPLSQFTELHPVVAELVAYRQLQRRFPGFADEATFNHIRAQEGRQPISRLTFRLQDRETRRQNKK
;
A
#
# COMPACT_ATOMS: atom_id res chain seq x y z
N MET A 1 2.77 37.73 -6.26
CA MET A 1 1.66 36.97 -5.64
C MET A 1 1.12 36.00 -6.69
N ALA A 2 1.42 34.71 -6.57
CA ALA A 2 0.87 33.70 -7.49
C ALA A 2 -0.64 33.57 -7.22
N LYS A 3 -1.45 33.52 -8.28
CA LYS A 3 -2.91 33.36 -8.17
C LYS A 3 -3.20 32.02 -7.47
N LYS A 4 -4.15 32.00 -6.54
CA LYS A 4 -4.57 30.83 -5.74
C LYS A 4 -4.89 29.56 -6.58
N ASN A 5 -5.18 29.72 -7.87
CA ASN A 5 -5.46 28.61 -8.80
C ASN A 5 -4.18 27.97 -9.40
N ASP A 6 -2.99 28.54 -9.21
CA ASP A 6 -1.75 28.02 -9.80
C ASP A 6 -1.12 26.90 -8.95
N THR A 7 -1.47 26.85 -7.65
CA THR A 7 -0.98 25.87 -6.67
C THR A 7 -1.92 24.69 -6.45
N LEU A 8 -3.20 24.79 -6.82
CA LEU A 8 -4.16 23.69 -6.67
C LEU A 8 -4.04 22.67 -7.80
N ILE A 9 -3.80 21.41 -7.44
CA ILE A 9 -3.80 20.24 -8.33
C ILE A 9 -5.02 19.40 -7.99
N ASP A 10 -6.03 19.48 -8.85
CA ASP A 10 -7.36 18.86 -8.69
C ASP A 10 -7.57 17.63 -9.59
N SER A 11 -6.55 17.26 -10.35
CA SER A 11 -6.58 16.10 -11.24
C SER A 11 -5.17 15.69 -11.65
N LEU A 12 -5.01 14.43 -12.07
CA LEU A 12 -3.77 13.98 -12.67
C LEU A 12 -3.39 14.75 -13.94
N TYR A 13 -4.38 15.20 -14.72
CA TYR A 13 -4.10 16.05 -15.89
C TYR A 13 -3.51 17.40 -15.48
N ALA A 14 -4.07 18.03 -14.45
CA ALA A 14 -3.55 19.28 -13.89
C ALA A 14 -2.13 19.10 -13.33
N LEU A 15 -1.82 17.93 -12.74
CA LEU A 15 -0.46 17.57 -12.35
C LEU A 15 0.45 17.50 -13.58
N GLN A 16 0.08 16.72 -14.60
CA GLN A 16 0.89 16.51 -15.81
C GLN A 16 1.27 17.82 -16.51
N THR A 17 0.33 18.76 -16.62
CA THR A 17 0.57 20.09 -17.20
C THR A 17 1.60 20.91 -16.40
N ARG A 18 1.68 20.67 -15.09
CA ARG A 18 2.62 21.37 -14.17
C ARG A 18 3.95 20.64 -14.00
N MET A 19 4.11 19.42 -14.52
CA MET A 19 5.35 18.63 -14.39
C MET A 19 6.63 19.30 -14.84
N PRO A 20 6.66 20.11 -15.91
CA PRO A 20 7.88 20.84 -16.26
C PRO A 20 8.37 21.76 -15.12
N ARG A 21 7.43 22.43 -14.42
CA ARG A 21 7.75 23.32 -13.29
C ARG A 21 8.12 22.55 -12.04
N VAL A 22 7.37 21.48 -11.72
CA VAL A 22 7.67 20.60 -10.59
C VAL A 22 9.06 19.98 -10.73
N LEU A 23 9.39 19.44 -11.91
CA LEU A 23 10.71 18.88 -12.16
C LEU A 23 11.82 19.92 -12.09
N LYS A 24 11.58 21.16 -12.55
CA LYS A 24 12.55 22.24 -12.42
C LYS A 24 12.85 22.53 -10.94
N ALA A 25 11.82 22.53 -10.09
CA ALA A 25 11.97 22.74 -8.66
C ALA A 25 12.66 21.54 -7.97
N LEU A 26 12.25 20.31 -8.26
CA LEU A 26 12.89 19.10 -7.71
C LEU A 26 14.35 18.98 -8.13
N ASN A 27 14.69 19.27 -9.39
CA ASN A 27 16.09 19.22 -9.83
C ASN A 27 16.97 20.33 -9.22
N ALA A 28 16.38 21.38 -8.64
CA ALA A 28 17.11 22.40 -7.90
C ALA A 28 17.40 21.99 -6.43
N ASP A 29 16.69 20.99 -5.91
CA ASP A 29 16.83 20.45 -4.55
C ASP A 29 16.98 18.91 -4.62
N PRO A 30 18.22 18.40 -4.74
CA PRO A 30 18.48 16.96 -4.85
C PRO A 30 17.90 16.14 -3.69
N SER A 31 17.93 16.68 -2.47
CA SER A 31 17.39 16.01 -1.29
C SER A 31 15.86 15.84 -1.39
N LEU A 32 15.17 16.86 -1.88
CA LEU A 32 13.73 16.77 -2.18
C LEU A 32 13.44 15.84 -3.37
N ALA A 33 14.31 15.79 -4.37
CA ALA A 33 14.17 14.87 -5.50
C ALA A 33 14.22 13.40 -5.07
N LEU A 34 15.12 13.03 -4.15
CA LEU A 34 15.12 11.67 -3.58
C LEU A 34 13.91 11.42 -2.69
N ALA A 35 13.55 12.38 -1.82
CA ALA A 35 12.37 12.25 -0.97
C ALA A 35 11.07 12.09 -1.79
N ALA A 36 10.98 12.75 -2.95
CA ALA A 36 9.89 12.59 -3.90
C ALA A 36 9.78 11.17 -4.47
N GLY A 37 10.89 10.42 -4.54
CA GLY A 37 10.89 9.01 -4.89
C GLY A 37 10.27 8.11 -3.82
N ALA A 38 10.30 8.53 -2.55
CA ALA A 38 9.69 7.81 -1.44
C ALA A 38 8.22 8.19 -1.25
N ASN A 39 7.88 9.47 -1.43
CA ASN A 39 6.51 9.97 -1.39
C ASN A 39 6.34 11.19 -2.31
N PRO A 40 5.75 11.03 -3.51
CA PRO A 40 5.56 12.14 -4.45
C PRO A 40 4.49 13.14 -4.00
N ILE A 41 3.54 12.73 -3.15
CA ILE A 41 2.46 13.60 -2.64
C ILE A 41 3.03 14.60 -1.63
N LEU A 42 3.81 14.12 -0.67
CA LEU A 42 4.49 14.99 0.30
C LEU A 42 5.48 15.93 -0.40
N ALA A 43 6.15 15.47 -1.47
CA ALA A 43 7.03 16.35 -2.25
C ALA A 43 6.27 17.48 -2.97
N LEU A 44 5.09 17.20 -3.53
CA LEU A 44 4.24 18.24 -4.14
C LEU A 44 3.77 19.25 -3.08
N GLN A 45 3.36 18.77 -1.91
CA GLN A 45 2.98 19.64 -0.79
C GLN A 45 4.15 20.50 -0.30
N ALA A 46 5.35 19.92 -0.20
CA ALA A 46 6.57 20.64 0.16
C ALA A 46 6.95 21.73 -0.86
N LEU A 47 6.58 21.56 -2.14
CA LEU A 47 6.71 22.58 -3.19
C LEU A 47 5.60 23.64 -3.16
N GLY A 48 4.65 23.53 -2.22
CA GLY A 48 3.54 24.47 -2.05
C GLY A 48 2.30 24.16 -2.89
N TYR A 49 2.19 22.94 -3.43
CA TYR A 49 0.97 22.51 -4.12
C TYR A 49 -0.07 21.98 -3.14
N GLU A 50 -1.32 22.33 -3.38
CA GLU A 50 -2.48 21.76 -2.69
C GLU A 50 -3.08 20.66 -3.57
N LEU A 51 -3.46 19.54 -2.97
CA LEU A 51 -4.04 18.38 -3.67
C LEU A 51 -5.39 18.06 -3.04
N THR A 52 -6.40 17.78 -3.85
CA THR A 52 -7.68 17.30 -3.33
C THR A 52 -7.57 15.84 -2.90
N PRO A 53 -8.41 15.35 -1.96
CA PRO A 53 -8.41 13.96 -1.54
C PRO A 53 -8.54 12.97 -2.70
N GLU A 54 -9.39 13.28 -3.68
CA GLU A 54 -9.59 12.46 -4.88
C GLU A 54 -8.33 12.40 -5.76
N THR A 55 -7.61 13.53 -5.85
CA THR A 55 -6.36 13.62 -6.61
C THR A 55 -5.24 12.85 -5.92
N ILE A 56 -5.17 12.92 -4.59
CA ILE A 56 -4.24 12.13 -3.76
C ILE A 56 -4.46 10.63 -4.04
N GLU A 57 -5.72 10.18 -4.07
CA GLU A 57 -6.08 8.79 -4.37
C GLU A 57 -5.70 8.41 -5.80
N GLU A 58 -6.03 9.24 -6.80
CA GLU A 58 -5.71 9.00 -8.21
C GLU A 58 -4.19 8.88 -8.44
N ILE A 59 -3.41 9.80 -7.87
CA ILE A 59 -1.94 9.79 -7.97
C ILE A 59 -1.37 8.56 -7.26
N SER A 60 -1.84 8.26 -6.05
CA SER A 60 -1.37 7.12 -5.26
C SER A 60 -1.62 5.81 -5.99
N SER A 61 -2.83 5.62 -6.49
CA SER A 61 -3.21 4.41 -7.23
C SER A 61 -2.33 4.25 -8.47
N ARG A 62 -2.16 5.32 -9.26
CA ARG A 62 -1.38 5.25 -10.50
C ARG A 62 0.11 5.06 -10.28
N ALA A 63 0.67 5.66 -9.23
CA ALA A 63 2.08 5.50 -8.89
C ALA A 63 2.38 4.11 -8.33
N ARG A 64 1.47 3.54 -7.53
CA ARG A 64 1.64 2.21 -6.94
C ARG A 64 1.38 1.09 -7.94
N PHE A 65 0.30 1.18 -8.72
CA PHE A 65 -0.20 0.07 -9.55
C PHE A 65 -0.02 0.30 -11.06
N GLY A 66 0.48 1.45 -11.47
CA GLY A 66 0.72 1.77 -12.88
C GLY A 66 -0.51 2.29 -13.63
N PRO A 67 -0.45 2.37 -14.97
CA PRO A 67 -1.42 3.10 -15.79
C PRO A 67 -2.79 2.42 -15.90
N GLU A 68 -2.88 1.11 -15.61
CA GLU A 68 -4.13 0.36 -15.68
C GLU A 68 -5.03 0.57 -14.47
N GLY A 69 -4.51 1.15 -13.38
CA GLY A 69 -5.32 1.75 -12.31
C GLY A 69 -6.55 0.93 -11.93
N GLY A 70 -6.37 -0.36 -11.70
CA GLY A 70 -7.26 -1.13 -10.85
C GLY A 70 -6.51 -1.30 -9.54
N ASP A 71 -7.19 -1.28 -8.40
CA ASP A 71 -6.54 -1.53 -7.12
C ASP A 71 -6.68 -3.02 -6.75
N PRO A 72 -5.72 -3.90 -7.13
CA PRO A 72 -5.66 -5.27 -6.65
C PRO A 72 -5.76 -5.35 -5.13
N LEU A 73 -5.27 -4.33 -4.42
CA LEU A 73 -5.28 -4.29 -2.97
C LEU A 73 -6.71 -4.12 -2.45
N ALA A 74 -7.49 -3.17 -2.98
CA ALA A 74 -8.90 -3.00 -2.62
C ALA A 74 -9.76 -4.20 -3.03
N ALA A 75 -9.52 -4.78 -4.22
CA ALA A 75 -10.21 -5.99 -4.63
C ALA A 75 -9.90 -7.17 -3.70
N GLN A 76 -8.66 -7.29 -3.24
CA GLN A 76 -8.24 -8.31 -2.30
C GLN A 76 -8.77 -8.03 -0.89
N ALA A 77 -8.80 -6.77 -0.44
CA ALA A 77 -9.40 -6.37 0.84
C ALA A 77 -10.87 -6.78 0.92
N LYS A 78 -11.64 -6.59 -0.16
CA LYS A 78 -13.03 -7.07 -0.24
C LYS A 78 -13.16 -8.59 -0.06
N LYS A 79 -12.18 -9.38 -0.51
CA LYS A 79 -12.18 -10.83 -0.25
C LYS A 79 -11.89 -11.14 1.22
N VAL A 80 -10.98 -10.40 1.85
CA VAL A 80 -10.72 -10.51 3.29
C VAL A 80 -11.99 -10.19 4.08
N PHE A 81 -12.67 -9.08 3.78
CA PHE A 81 -13.91 -8.68 4.46
C PHE A 81 -15.02 -9.69 4.25
N LYS A 82 -15.17 -10.21 3.02
CA LYS A 82 -16.13 -11.28 2.73
C LYS A 82 -15.83 -12.57 3.49
N ALA A 83 -14.56 -12.92 3.67
CA ALA A 83 -14.15 -14.09 4.45
C ALA A 83 -14.29 -13.87 5.96
N ALA A 84 -14.19 -12.62 6.42
CA ALA A 84 -14.36 -12.22 7.82
C ALA A 84 -15.82 -11.93 8.21
N ASP A 85 -16.70 -11.80 7.22
CA ASP A 85 -18.10 -11.36 7.37
C ASP A 85 -18.23 -9.98 8.08
N ARG A 86 -17.21 -9.12 7.93
CA ARG A 86 -17.18 -7.75 8.45
C ARG A 86 -16.04 -6.95 7.80
N GLU A 87 -16.19 -5.63 7.80
CA GLU A 87 -15.15 -4.67 7.41
C GLU A 87 -14.35 -4.24 8.63
N PHE A 88 -13.07 -3.96 8.43
CA PHE A 88 -12.12 -3.50 9.45
C PHE A 88 -10.85 -2.94 8.79
N ASP A 89 -10.00 -2.27 9.56
CA ASP A 89 -8.75 -1.74 9.04
C ASP A 89 -7.68 -2.87 8.94
N LEU A 90 -7.25 -3.16 7.72
CA LEU A 90 -6.21 -4.17 7.43
C LEU A 90 -4.80 -3.67 7.74
N GLU A 91 -4.62 -2.35 7.93
CA GLU A 91 -3.36 -1.73 8.32
C GLU A 91 -3.23 -1.59 9.85
N ASP A 92 -4.36 -1.61 10.59
CA ASP A 92 -4.36 -1.74 12.04
C ASP A 92 -4.10 -3.20 12.45
N VAL A 93 -2.84 -3.48 12.78
CA VAL A 93 -2.39 -4.80 13.23
C VAL A 93 -3.12 -5.26 14.50
N ALA A 94 -3.43 -4.35 15.42
CA ALA A 94 -4.10 -4.67 16.67
C ALA A 94 -5.57 -5.02 16.44
N GLU A 95 -6.27 -4.26 15.60
CA GLU A 95 -7.65 -4.57 15.19
C GLU A 95 -7.70 -5.89 14.41
N THR A 96 -6.85 -6.04 13.39
CA THR A 96 -6.74 -7.26 12.59
C THR A 96 -6.47 -8.49 13.46
N GLY A 97 -5.55 -8.39 14.41
CA GLY A 97 -5.23 -9.46 15.35
C GLY A 97 -6.39 -9.84 16.28
N ARG A 98 -7.19 -8.86 16.73
CA ARG A 98 -8.41 -9.12 17.52
C ARG A 98 -9.46 -9.85 16.70
N ILE A 99 -9.70 -9.42 15.47
CA ILE A 99 -10.70 -10.01 14.58
C ILE A 99 -10.31 -11.43 14.18
N LEU A 100 -9.04 -11.67 13.85
CA LEU A 100 -8.55 -13.01 13.58
C LEU A 100 -8.71 -13.92 14.80
N ALA A 101 -8.36 -13.45 15.99
CA ALA A 101 -8.54 -14.24 17.21
C ALA A 101 -10.03 -14.56 17.47
N ASP A 102 -10.93 -13.61 17.23
CA ASP A 102 -12.38 -13.82 17.32
C ASP A 102 -12.85 -14.89 16.32
N LEU A 103 -12.50 -14.75 15.04
CA LEU A 103 -12.87 -15.68 13.96
C LEU A 103 -12.31 -17.09 14.16
N LEU A 104 -11.10 -17.20 14.69
CA LEU A 104 -10.43 -18.48 14.91
C LEU A 104 -10.88 -19.19 16.19
N THR A 105 -11.54 -18.48 17.12
CA THR A 105 -12.12 -19.07 18.34
C THR A 105 -13.63 -19.28 18.25
N SER A 106 -14.31 -18.57 17.36
CA SER A 106 -15.74 -18.73 17.10
C SER A 106 -15.99 -19.92 16.16
N LYS A 107 -16.91 -20.82 16.55
CA LYS A 107 -17.29 -21.98 15.74
C LYS A 107 -17.86 -21.51 14.39
N PRO A 108 -17.50 -22.13 13.25
CA PRO A 108 -18.09 -21.76 11.96
C PRO A 108 -19.61 -21.91 12.03
N ALA A 109 -20.33 -20.84 11.68
CA ALA A 109 -21.77 -20.82 11.68
C ALA A 109 -22.33 -21.71 10.55
N LYS A 110 -22.68 -22.95 10.93
CA LYS A 110 -23.64 -23.89 10.29
C LYS A 110 -23.27 -24.50 8.92
N LYS A 111 -22.88 -25.77 8.97
CA LYS A 111 -23.75 -26.86 8.49
C LYS A 111 -23.65 -28.08 9.41
N ARG A 112 -24.79 -28.42 10.01
CA ARG A 112 -25.00 -29.61 10.85
C ARG A 112 -24.73 -30.88 10.05
N ARG A 113 -23.67 -31.61 10.40
CA ARG A 113 -23.67 -33.09 10.38
C ARG A 113 -22.98 -33.58 11.65
N LYS A 114 -23.64 -34.51 12.32
CA LYS A 114 -23.16 -35.19 13.53
C LYS A 114 -21.84 -35.92 13.18
N ALA A 115 -20.75 -35.55 13.83
CA ALA A 115 -19.68 -36.42 14.30
C ALA A 115 -18.60 -35.52 14.93
N ASP A 116 -18.08 -35.96 16.06
CA ASP A 116 -17.07 -35.30 16.89
C ASP A 116 -15.91 -34.69 16.10
N GLN A 117 -15.83 -33.35 16.06
CA GLN A 117 -14.57 -32.63 15.96
C GLN A 117 -14.70 -31.34 16.79
N ALA A 118 -14.12 -31.37 17.98
CA ALA A 118 -13.93 -30.17 18.79
C ALA A 118 -13.09 -29.18 17.97
N ALA A 119 -13.67 -28.03 17.63
CA ALA A 119 -12.92 -26.94 17.03
C ALA A 119 -11.69 -26.65 17.91
N PRO A 120 -10.47 -26.58 17.34
CA PRO A 120 -9.28 -26.28 18.12
C PRO A 120 -9.44 -24.87 18.68
N THR A 121 -9.62 -24.77 19.99
CA THR A 121 -9.50 -23.49 20.70
C THR A 121 -8.02 -23.13 20.65
N LEU A 122 -7.67 -22.05 19.94
CA LEU A 122 -6.30 -21.55 19.89
C LEU A 122 -5.77 -21.39 21.32
N LYS A 123 -4.71 -22.13 21.64
CA LYS A 123 -4.03 -22.00 22.93
C LYS A 123 -3.44 -20.58 23.01
N ARG A 124 -3.31 -20.03 24.23
CA ARG A 124 -2.71 -18.70 24.46
C ARG A 124 -1.37 -18.50 23.72
N LYS A 125 -0.54 -19.54 23.63
CA LYS A 125 0.73 -19.53 22.89
C LYS A 125 0.53 -19.38 21.38
N GLU A 126 -0.47 -20.05 20.80
CA GLU A 126 -0.77 -19.97 19.36
C GLU A 126 -1.37 -18.60 19.00
N ARG A 127 -2.19 -18.02 19.89
CA ARG A 127 -2.68 -16.64 19.74
C ARG A 127 -1.52 -15.63 19.71
N GLN A 128 -0.55 -15.79 20.60
CA GLN A 128 0.64 -14.93 20.60
C GLN A 128 1.43 -15.10 19.30
N ALA A 129 1.67 -16.35 18.87
CA ALA A 129 2.36 -16.64 17.61
C ALA A 129 1.65 -16.05 16.38
N LEU A 130 0.31 -15.95 16.40
CA LEU A 130 -0.46 -15.30 15.34
C LEU A 130 -0.28 -13.78 15.34
N LEU A 131 -0.27 -13.13 16.52
CA LEU A 131 0.01 -11.70 16.63
C LEU A 131 1.45 -11.39 16.18
N ASP A 132 2.40 -12.18 16.66
CA ASP A 132 3.81 -12.05 16.27
C ASP A 132 3.97 -12.23 14.73
N ALA A 133 3.20 -13.14 14.12
CA ALA A 133 3.18 -13.34 12.67
C ALA A 133 2.54 -12.18 11.88
N LEU A 134 1.57 -11.47 12.46
CA LEU A 134 1.00 -10.25 11.85
C LEU A 134 2.00 -9.10 11.85
N GLU A 135 2.72 -8.93 12.96
CA GLU A 135 3.74 -7.88 13.10
C GLU A 135 5.03 -8.20 12.33
N ALA A 136 5.30 -9.48 12.10
CA ALA A 136 6.51 -9.91 11.42
C ALA A 136 6.59 -9.33 9.99
N PRO A 137 7.68 -8.62 9.64
CA PRO A 137 7.87 -8.15 8.28
C PRO A 137 7.97 -9.35 7.33
N LEU A 138 7.45 -9.18 6.11
CA LEU A 138 7.64 -10.11 5.01
C LEU A 138 9.11 -10.09 4.55
N ASN A 139 10.01 -10.63 5.36
CA ASN A 139 11.44 -10.62 5.08
C ASN A 139 11.78 -11.48 3.87
N PRO A 140 12.54 -10.98 2.88
CA PRO A 140 13.16 -11.84 1.89
C PRO A 140 14.21 -12.69 2.61
N SER A 141 13.85 -13.93 2.93
CA SER A 141 14.80 -14.90 3.46
C SER A 141 15.80 -15.24 2.36
N ARG A 142 16.89 -14.47 2.24
CA ARG A 142 17.95 -14.58 1.21
C ARG A 142 17.56 -14.10 -0.20
N ILE A 143 18.56 -13.55 -0.89
CA ILE A 143 18.49 -13.19 -2.31
C ILE A 143 18.10 -14.44 -3.11
N GLY A 144 16.96 -14.39 -3.80
CA GLY A 144 16.46 -15.47 -4.65
C GLY A 144 15.43 -16.42 -4.02
N ALA A 145 15.19 -16.39 -2.71
CA ALA A 145 14.13 -17.20 -2.13
C ALA A 145 12.78 -16.48 -2.20
N ARG A 146 11.70 -17.25 -2.44
CA ARG A 146 10.35 -16.73 -2.26
C ARG A 146 10.13 -16.45 -0.77
N PRO A 147 9.80 -15.21 -0.39
CA PRO A 147 9.46 -14.88 0.98
C PRO A 147 8.20 -15.64 1.37
N VAL A 148 8.26 -16.34 2.49
CA VAL A 148 7.11 -17.04 3.07
C VAL A 148 6.51 -16.12 4.12
N ASP A 149 5.21 -15.85 4.02
CA ASP A 149 4.50 -15.10 5.05
C ASP A 149 4.38 -15.97 6.30
N PRO A 150 4.81 -15.51 7.50
CA PRO A 150 4.62 -16.26 8.75
C PRO A 150 3.16 -16.65 9.02
N LEU A 151 2.18 -15.92 8.49
CA LEU A 151 0.75 -16.26 8.60
C LEU A 151 0.36 -17.47 7.75
N SER A 152 1.20 -17.89 6.80
CA SER A 152 0.94 -19.05 5.94
C SER A 152 0.72 -20.33 6.76
N GLN A 153 1.36 -20.45 7.92
CA GLN A 153 1.21 -21.60 8.83
C GLN A 153 -0.20 -21.72 9.43
N PHE A 154 -1.00 -20.65 9.39
CA PHE A 154 -2.35 -20.61 9.96
C PHE A 154 -3.44 -20.65 8.88
N THR A 155 -3.08 -20.86 7.61
CA THR A 155 -4.03 -20.84 6.48
C THR A 155 -5.09 -21.94 6.56
N GLU A 156 -4.76 -23.08 7.17
CA GLU A 156 -5.70 -24.18 7.38
C GLU A 156 -6.74 -23.88 8.47
N LEU A 157 -6.51 -22.88 9.33
CA LEU A 157 -7.41 -22.60 10.45
C LEU A 157 -8.67 -21.83 10.03
N HIS A 158 -8.56 -20.89 9.09
CA HIS A 158 -9.70 -20.13 8.60
C HIS A 158 -9.44 -19.52 7.21
N PRO A 159 -10.43 -19.51 6.28
CA PRO A 159 -10.26 -18.94 4.94
C PRO A 159 -9.76 -17.49 4.92
N VAL A 160 -10.12 -16.69 5.93
CA VAL A 160 -9.66 -15.30 6.06
C VAL A 160 -8.14 -15.17 6.09
N VAL A 161 -7.43 -16.16 6.66
CA VAL A 161 -5.97 -16.13 6.78
C VAL A 161 -5.32 -16.24 5.40
N ALA A 162 -5.84 -17.11 4.53
CA ALA A 162 -5.35 -17.23 3.16
C ALA A 162 -5.54 -15.94 2.37
N GLU A 163 -6.71 -15.29 2.50
CA GLU A 163 -6.97 -14.01 1.84
C GLU A 163 -6.07 -12.88 2.38
N LEU A 164 -5.77 -12.89 3.69
CA LEU A 164 -4.89 -11.92 4.33
C LEU A 164 -3.43 -12.11 3.91
N VAL A 165 -2.94 -13.35 3.79
CA VAL A 165 -1.61 -13.64 3.24
C VAL A 165 -1.50 -13.10 1.82
N ALA A 166 -2.51 -13.33 0.97
CA ALA A 166 -2.53 -12.79 -0.39
C ALA A 166 -2.58 -11.25 -0.41
N TYR A 167 -3.32 -10.62 0.51
CA TYR A 167 -3.33 -9.17 0.68
C TYR A 167 -1.94 -8.61 1.04
N ARG A 168 -1.27 -9.19 2.05
CA ARG A 168 0.08 -8.77 2.47
C ARG A 168 1.12 -8.96 1.36
N GLN A 169 1.01 -10.02 0.57
CA GLN A 169 1.86 -10.23 -0.62
C GLN A 169 1.67 -9.13 -1.68
N LEU A 170 0.42 -8.72 -1.93
CA LEU A 170 0.14 -7.59 -2.83
C LEU A 170 0.67 -6.28 -2.27
N GLN A 171 0.48 -6.02 -0.97
CA GLN A 171 1.00 -4.83 -0.29
C GLN A 171 2.52 -4.75 -0.41
N ARG A 172 3.23 -5.88 -0.32
CA ARG A 172 4.67 -5.93 -0.53
C ARG A 172 5.07 -5.66 -1.97
N ARG A 173 4.33 -6.18 -2.96
CA ARG A 173 4.62 -5.97 -4.38
C ARG A 173 4.37 -4.51 -4.79
N PHE A 174 3.41 -3.87 -4.14
CA PHE A 174 2.99 -2.49 -4.40
C PHE A 174 2.94 -1.70 -3.08
N PRO A 175 4.12 -1.44 -2.47
CA PRO A 175 4.21 -0.77 -1.18
C PRO A 175 3.54 0.60 -1.23
N GLY A 176 3.00 1.01 -0.07
CA GLY A 176 2.55 2.39 0.12
C GLY A 176 3.72 3.38 0.02
N PHE A 177 3.39 4.66 -0.06
CA PHE A 177 4.41 5.69 0.05
C PHE A 177 4.95 5.76 1.48
N ALA A 178 6.17 6.29 1.61
CA ALA A 178 6.76 6.57 2.91
C ALA A 178 5.88 7.54 3.72
N ASP A 179 5.82 7.33 5.03
CA ASP A 179 5.16 8.26 5.94
C ASP A 179 5.92 9.60 6.04
N GLU A 180 5.32 10.57 6.70
CA GLU A 180 5.90 11.91 6.84
C GLU A 180 7.25 11.89 7.58
N ALA A 181 7.37 11.03 8.61
CA ALA A 181 8.61 10.88 9.37
C ALA A 181 9.75 10.36 8.49
N THR A 182 9.51 9.29 7.72
CA THR A 182 10.49 8.71 6.80
C THR A 182 10.81 9.67 5.66
N PHE A 183 9.81 10.37 5.11
CA PHE A 183 10.02 11.39 4.09
C PHE A 183 10.94 12.51 4.58
N ASN A 184 10.66 13.07 5.76
CA ASN A 184 11.48 14.13 6.35
C ASN A 184 12.88 13.62 6.70
N HIS A 185 13.00 12.37 7.15
CA HIS A 185 14.30 11.75 7.39
C HIS A 185 15.13 11.63 6.11
N ILE A 186 14.55 11.16 5.00
CA ILE A 186 15.23 11.06 3.70
C ILE A 186 15.65 12.45 3.21
N ARG A 187 14.77 13.45 3.36
CA ARG A 187 15.06 14.83 2.97
C ARG A 187 16.19 15.46 3.79
N ALA A 188 16.30 15.14 5.08
CA ALA A 188 17.32 15.67 5.98
C ALA A 188 18.71 15.03 5.78
N GLN A 189 18.80 13.88 5.10
CA GLN A 189 20.08 13.25 4.77
C GLN A 189 20.76 13.95 3.58
N GLU A 190 21.39 15.08 3.84
CA GLU A 190 22.26 15.78 2.89
C GLU A 190 23.52 14.94 2.60
N GLY A 191 23.87 14.80 1.31
CA GLY A 191 25.22 14.37 0.89
C GLY A 191 25.42 12.90 0.49
N ARG A 192 24.40 12.04 0.52
CA ARG A 192 24.50 10.63 0.06
C ARG A 192 23.54 10.30 -1.07
N GLN A 193 23.58 10.99 -2.22
CA GLN A 193 22.53 10.80 -3.23
C GLN A 193 23.03 10.55 -4.67
N PRO A 194 22.63 9.41 -5.30
CA PRO A 194 23.03 9.02 -6.65
C PRO A 194 22.12 9.57 -7.78
N ILE A 195 21.10 10.37 -7.45
CA ILE A 195 20.16 10.91 -8.44
C ILE A 195 20.66 12.26 -8.95
N SER A 196 21.12 12.29 -10.20
CA SER A 196 21.67 13.50 -10.82
C SER A 196 20.65 14.32 -11.61
N ARG A 197 19.58 13.69 -12.13
CA ARG A 197 18.55 14.37 -12.93
C ARG A 197 17.26 13.57 -13.07
N LEU A 198 16.13 14.20 -12.77
CA LEU A 198 14.79 13.68 -13.10
C LEU A 198 14.32 14.19 -14.46
N THR A 199 13.79 13.30 -15.29
CA THR A 199 13.19 13.63 -16.59
C THR A 199 11.76 13.08 -16.66
N PHE A 200 10.86 13.84 -17.27
CA PHE A 200 9.46 13.45 -17.48
C PHE A 200 9.18 13.47 -18.98
N ARG A 201 8.42 12.46 -19.42
CA ARG A 201 7.86 12.41 -20.77
C ARG A 201 6.35 12.33 -20.66
N LEU A 202 5.68 13.27 -21.32
CA LEU A 202 4.23 13.24 -21.44
C LEU A 202 3.86 12.14 -22.44
N GLN A 203 3.08 11.14 -22.02
CA GLN A 203 2.45 10.21 -22.97
C GLN A 203 1.18 10.84 -23.50
N ASP A 204 1.15 11.06 -24.81
CA ASP A 204 0.02 11.70 -25.48
C ASP A 204 -1.24 10.81 -25.48
N ARG A 205 -2.42 11.42 -25.56
CA ARG A 205 -3.71 10.70 -25.58
C ARG A 205 -3.82 9.73 -26.76
N GLU A 206 -3.13 10.04 -27.86
CA GLU A 206 -3.10 9.21 -29.08
C GLU A 206 -2.29 7.92 -28.89
N THR A 207 -1.15 7.97 -28.19
CA THR A 207 -0.35 6.78 -27.87
C THR A 207 -1.07 5.86 -26.87
N ARG A 208 -1.92 6.40 -25.99
CA ARG A 208 -2.82 5.59 -25.13
C ARG A 208 -3.90 4.83 -25.89
N ARG A 209 -4.37 5.33 -27.04
CA ARG A 209 -5.37 4.61 -27.87
C ARG A 209 -4.75 3.48 -28.69
N GLN A 210 -3.49 3.63 -29.10
CA GLN A 210 -2.78 2.61 -29.87
C GLN A 210 -2.33 1.41 -29.02
N ASN A 211 -1.98 1.60 -27.74
CA ASN A 211 -1.60 0.51 -26.83
C ASN A 211 -2.80 -0.27 -26.24
N LYS A 212 -4.04 0.03 -26.67
CA LYS A 212 -5.27 -0.68 -26.28
C LYS A 212 -5.80 -1.62 -27.38
N LYS A 213 -5.04 -1.81 -28.47
CA LYS A 213 -5.29 -2.81 -29.51
C LYS A 213 -4.25 -3.92 -29.39
#